data_AF-A0A1G4P550-F1
#
_entry.id   AF-A0A1G4P550-F1
#
_cell.length_a   1.000
_cell.length_b   1.000
_cell.length_c   1.000
_cell.angle_alpha   90.00
_cell.angle_beta   90.00
_cell.angle_gamma   90.00
#
_symmetry.space_group_name_H-M   'P 1'
#
loop_
_entity.id
_entity.type
_entity.pdbx_description
1 polymer ?
#
loop_
_entity_poly.entity_id
_entity_poly.type
_entity_poly.pdbx_seq_one_letter_code
_entity_poly.pdbx_strand_id
1 'polypeptide(L)'
;MEKIKEIIVVEGKDDLKRIKESFDCTVIETKGFALKIETIKLLKKALKYKGIIILTDSDKSGNIIRQKIVKHLGKNNKIKHAYLNTKDTEVESANKTEIIKILKEVGTLSRDNQKDLLTLSDLLELGIVGENSKKNKHIIQKHLCLGHGNNKKLLERLNYFKITKRELEKQLTFN
;
A
#
# COMPACT_ATOMS: atom_id res chain seq x y z
N MET A 1 11.80 12.21 -6.70
CA MET A 1 12.11 10.86 -6.17
C MET A 1 11.54 9.84 -7.15
N GLU A 2 12.25 8.75 -7.45
CA GLU A 2 11.74 7.73 -8.39
C GLU A 2 10.49 7.05 -7.83
N LYS A 3 9.55 6.68 -8.72
CA LYS A 3 8.28 6.08 -8.32
C LYS A 3 8.24 4.57 -8.57
N ILE A 4 7.81 3.79 -7.60
CA ILE A 4 7.53 2.35 -7.76
C ILE A 4 6.04 2.16 -8.05
N LYS A 5 5.71 1.40 -9.10
CA LYS A 5 4.32 1.22 -9.57
C LYS A 5 3.52 0.27 -8.68
N GLU A 6 4.15 -0.75 -8.14
CA GLU A 6 3.55 -1.73 -7.25
C GLU A 6 3.27 -1.15 -5.86
N ILE A 7 2.33 -1.74 -5.13
CA ILE A 7 2.25 -1.53 -3.69
C ILE A 7 3.32 -2.36 -3.00
N ILE A 8 4.10 -1.74 -2.11
CA ILE A 8 5.07 -2.45 -1.28
C ILE A 8 4.39 -2.87 0.03
N VAL A 9 4.55 -4.14 0.40
CA VAL A 9 4.00 -4.71 1.63
C VAL A 9 5.13 -4.94 2.62
N VAL A 10 4.99 -4.37 3.82
CA VAL A 10 5.96 -4.42 4.91
C VAL A 10 5.30 -4.85 6.23
N GLU A 11 6.09 -5.12 7.26
CA GLU A 11 5.56 -5.54 8.56
C GLU A 11 5.13 -4.34 9.41
N GLY A 12 6.04 -3.38 9.55
CA GLY A 12 5.96 -2.27 10.51
C GLY A 12 5.87 -0.88 9.88
N LYS A 13 5.64 0.11 10.75
CA LYS A 13 5.60 1.53 10.35
C LYS A 13 7.00 2.09 10.05
N ASP A 14 8.02 1.56 10.73
CA ASP A 14 9.39 2.00 10.57
C ASP A 14 9.97 1.53 9.23
N ASP A 15 9.63 0.31 8.80
CA ASP A 15 9.84 -0.16 7.41
C ASP A 15 9.22 0.79 6.39
N LEU A 16 7.96 1.18 6.61
CA LEU A 16 7.27 2.12 5.72
C LEU A 16 8.03 3.43 5.64
N LYS A 17 8.46 3.97 6.78
CA LYS A 17 9.23 5.22 6.82
C LYS A 17 10.53 5.07 6.03
N ARG A 18 11.29 4.00 6.28
CA ARG A 18 12.56 3.72 5.61
C ARG A 18 12.42 3.64 4.08
N ILE A 19 11.35 3.01 3.59
CA ILE A 19 11.08 2.90 2.15
C ILE A 19 10.68 4.24 1.56
N LYS A 20 9.81 5.00 2.25
CA LYS A 20 9.33 6.31 1.84
C LYS A 20 10.42 7.38 1.79
N GLU A 21 11.54 7.18 2.48
CA GLU A 21 12.75 8.03 2.37
C GLU A 21 13.52 7.81 1.05
N SER A 22 13.19 6.75 0.30
CA SER A 22 13.94 6.32 -0.88
C SER A 22 13.10 6.37 -2.17
N PHE A 23 11.79 6.13 -2.09
CA PHE A 23 10.91 6.04 -3.24
C PHE A 23 9.55 6.71 -3.04
N ASP A 24 9.02 7.30 -4.11
CA ASP A 24 7.59 7.59 -4.20
C ASP A 24 6.85 6.28 -4.46
N CYS A 25 6.12 5.77 -3.49
CA CYS A 25 5.48 4.46 -3.59
C CYS A 25 4.32 4.37 -2.62
N THR A 26 3.37 3.47 -2.86
CA THR A 26 2.34 3.16 -1.86
C THR A 26 2.78 1.97 -1.02
N VAL A 27 2.73 2.12 0.30
CA VAL A 27 3.16 1.09 1.25
C VAL A 27 1.98 0.64 2.11
N ILE A 28 1.87 -0.67 2.34
CA ILE A 28 0.91 -1.28 3.25
C ILE A 28 1.66 -2.03 4.33
N GLU A 29 1.42 -1.68 5.58
CA GLU A 29 1.89 -2.47 6.72
C GLU A 29 0.89 -3.58 7.06
N THR A 30 1.40 -4.78 7.31
CA THR A 30 0.57 -5.91 7.79
C THR A 30 0.19 -5.76 9.26
N LYS A 31 0.96 -4.99 10.03
CA LYS A 31 0.79 -4.78 11.48
C LYS A 31 0.91 -6.10 12.27
N GLY A 32 1.97 -6.85 11.97
CA GLY A 32 2.28 -8.16 12.54
C GLY A 32 1.66 -9.33 11.77
N PHE A 33 1.50 -10.46 12.46
CA PHE A 33 1.13 -11.75 11.87
C PHE A 33 -0.32 -11.89 11.37
N ALA A 34 -1.24 -11.06 11.88
CA ALA A 34 -2.66 -11.15 11.60
C ALA A 34 -3.03 -10.29 10.38
N LEU A 35 -3.02 -10.89 9.19
CA LEU A 35 -3.52 -10.24 7.97
C LEU A 35 -5.03 -10.06 8.06
N LYS A 36 -5.46 -8.84 8.40
CA LYS A 36 -6.87 -8.47 8.43
C LYS A 36 -7.53 -8.65 7.06
N ILE A 37 -8.83 -8.95 7.06
CA ILE A 37 -9.59 -9.20 5.84
C ILE A 37 -9.59 -7.99 4.90
N GLU A 38 -9.59 -6.78 5.44
CA GLU A 38 -9.53 -5.55 4.66
C GLU A 38 -8.16 -5.35 4.00
N THR A 39 -7.08 -5.76 4.68
CA THR A 39 -5.73 -5.79 4.10
C THR A 39 -5.68 -6.78 2.95
N ILE A 40 -6.24 -7.99 3.12
CA ILE A 40 -6.30 -9.00 2.05
C ILE A 40 -7.10 -8.48 0.85
N LYS A 41 -8.27 -7.84 1.08
CA LYS A 41 -9.08 -7.24 0.00
C LYS A 41 -8.30 -6.15 -0.75
N LEU A 42 -7.59 -5.29 -0.03
CA LEU A 42 -6.75 -4.25 -0.61
C LEU A 42 -5.60 -4.85 -1.45
N LEU A 43 -4.93 -5.89 -0.94
CA LEU A 43 -3.87 -6.58 -1.68
C LEU A 43 -4.40 -7.29 -2.93
N LYS A 44 -5.59 -7.91 -2.87
CA LYS A 44 -6.27 -8.48 -4.04
C LYS A 44 -6.57 -7.39 -5.09
N LYS A 45 -7.02 -6.21 -4.65
CA LYS A 45 -7.25 -5.07 -5.55
C LYS A 45 -5.94 -4.57 -6.18
N ALA A 46 -4.88 -4.43 -5.39
CA ALA A 46 -3.56 -4.03 -5.86
C ALA A 46 -3.01 -5.00 -6.91
N LEU A 47 -3.19 -6.31 -6.68
CA LEU A 47 -2.76 -7.36 -7.59
C LEU A 47 -3.45 -7.30 -8.95
N LYS A 48 -4.77 -7.02 -8.97
CA LYS A 48 -5.52 -6.82 -10.23
C LYS A 48 -5.08 -5.56 -10.98
N TYR A 49 -4.56 -4.57 -10.26
CA TYR A 49 -4.08 -3.31 -10.82
C TYR A 49 -2.61 -3.45 -11.27
N LYS A 50 -1.66 -2.89 -10.52
CA LYS A 50 -0.23 -2.84 -10.88
C LYS A 50 0.62 -3.93 -10.23
N GLY A 51 0.09 -4.70 -9.29
CA GLY A 51 0.84 -5.73 -8.56
C GLY A 51 1.32 -5.28 -7.18
N ILE A 52 2.03 -6.19 -6.51
CA ILE A 52 2.59 -5.98 -5.18
C ILE A 52 4.05 -6.44 -5.12
N ILE A 53 4.83 -5.82 -4.23
CA ILE A 53 6.17 -6.27 -3.84
C ILE A 53 6.14 -6.58 -2.35
N ILE A 54 6.48 -7.80 -1.95
CA ILE A 54 6.57 -8.19 -0.53
C ILE A 54 8.03 -8.00 -0.10
N LEU A 55 8.25 -7.03 0.79
CA LEU A 55 9.53 -6.74 1.45
C LEU A 55 9.31 -6.79 2.97
N THR A 56 9.59 -7.95 3.55
CA THR A 56 9.52 -8.21 4.99
C THR A 56 10.92 -8.52 5.49
N ASP A 57 11.08 -8.57 6.81
CA ASP A 57 12.30 -9.00 7.47
C ASP A 57 12.75 -10.38 6.99
N SER A 58 14.07 -10.58 6.98
CA SER A 58 14.72 -11.84 6.57
C SER A 58 14.79 -12.85 7.74
N ASP A 59 13.70 -12.94 8.51
CA ASP A 59 13.57 -13.78 9.70
C ASP A 59 12.43 -14.81 9.55
N LYS A 60 12.09 -15.52 10.63
CA LYS A 60 10.96 -16.47 10.62
C LYS A 60 9.61 -15.75 10.46
N SER A 61 9.47 -14.57 11.04
CA SER A 61 8.22 -13.82 11.10
C SER A 61 7.81 -13.30 9.74
N GLY A 62 8.73 -12.63 9.04
CA GLY A 62 8.57 -12.14 7.68
C GLY A 62 8.25 -13.28 6.70
N ASN A 63 8.89 -14.44 6.86
CA ASN A 63 8.59 -15.62 6.06
C ASN A 63 7.15 -16.13 6.25
N ILE A 64 6.64 -16.15 7.50
CA ILE A 64 5.24 -16.52 7.77
C ILE A 64 4.27 -15.52 7.14
N ILE A 65 4.54 -14.21 7.25
CA ILE A 65 3.73 -13.17 6.63
C ILE A 65 3.68 -13.36 5.11
N ARG A 66 4.84 -13.54 4.48
CA ARG A 66 4.98 -13.79 3.03
C ARG A 66 4.16 -14.99 2.58
N GLN A 67 4.27 -16.12 3.28
CA GLN A 67 3.50 -17.33 2.98
C GLN A 67 1.99 -17.11 3.12
N LYS A 68 1.55 -16.40 4.17
CA LYS A 68 0.12 -16.06 4.35
C LYS A 68 -0.41 -15.19 3.23
N ILE A 69 0.34 -14.17 2.79
CA ILE A 69 -0.05 -13.33 1.65
C ILE A 69 -0.24 -14.19 0.41
N VAL A 70 0.74 -15.01 0.04
CA VAL A 70 0.66 -15.89 -1.14
C VAL A 70 -0.50 -16.88 -1.02
N LYS A 71 -0.74 -17.46 0.16
CA LYS A 71 -1.86 -18.36 0.41
C LYS A 71 -3.22 -17.69 0.16
N HIS A 72 -3.40 -16.44 0.58
CA HIS A 72 -4.66 -15.71 0.40
C HIS A 72 -4.87 -15.13 -0.99
N LEU A 73 -3.80 -14.80 -1.70
CA LEU A 73 -3.84 -14.18 -3.02
C LEU A 73 -3.74 -15.20 -4.18
N GLY A 74 -3.22 -16.40 -3.91
CA GLY A 74 -2.86 -17.38 -4.92
C GLY A 74 -1.52 -17.05 -5.58
N LYS A 75 -0.93 -18.04 -6.27
CA LYS A 75 0.28 -17.82 -7.09
C LYS A 75 -0.07 -16.88 -8.24
N ASN A 76 0.68 -15.80 -8.39
CA ASN A 76 0.45 -14.78 -9.41
C ASN A 76 1.76 -14.07 -9.77
N ASN A 77 2.03 -13.85 -11.06
CA ASN A 77 3.26 -13.21 -11.54
C ASN A 77 3.38 -11.72 -11.18
N LYS A 78 2.28 -11.08 -10.77
CA LYS A 78 2.26 -9.71 -10.22
C LYS A 78 2.52 -9.66 -8.71
N ILE A 79 2.77 -10.81 -8.06
CA ILE A 79 3.34 -10.86 -6.70
C ILE A 79 4.85 -10.99 -6.85
N LYS A 80 5.56 -9.92 -6.53
CA LYS A 80 7.01 -9.87 -6.57
C LYS A 80 7.56 -10.01 -5.15
N HIS A 81 8.73 -10.63 -5.04
CA HIS A 81 9.36 -10.92 -3.76
C HIS A 81 10.71 -10.20 -3.69
N ALA A 82 10.86 -9.35 -2.69
CA ALA A 82 12.11 -8.69 -2.34
C ALA A 82 12.65 -9.30 -1.03
N TYR A 83 13.96 -9.55 -0.99
CA TYR A 83 14.65 -10.16 0.15
C TYR A 83 15.90 -9.34 0.47
N LEU A 84 16.16 -9.12 1.76
CA LEU A 84 17.43 -8.56 2.22
C LEU A 84 18.52 -9.64 2.07
N ASN A 85 19.76 -9.24 1.78
CA ASN A 85 20.84 -10.19 1.49
C ASN A 85 21.30 -10.96 2.73
N THR A 86 21.19 -10.33 3.90
CA THR A 86 21.59 -10.91 5.17
C THR A 86 20.41 -11.60 5.84
N LYS A 87 20.70 -12.78 6.38
CA LYS A 87 19.77 -13.51 7.24
C LYS A 87 19.59 -12.74 8.56
N ASP A 88 18.40 -12.81 9.13
CA ASP A 88 18.07 -12.20 10.44
C ASP A 88 18.28 -10.67 10.45
N THR A 89 17.86 -10.01 9.36
CA THR A 89 17.92 -8.55 9.19
C THR A 89 16.52 -7.98 9.07
N GLU A 90 16.29 -6.87 9.77
CA GLU A 90 15.04 -6.13 9.77
C GLU A 90 15.08 -5.02 8.71
N VAL A 91 13.95 -4.76 8.05
CA VAL A 91 13.86 -3.75 7.00
C VAL A 91 14.12 -2.35 7.55
N GLU A 92 13.70 -2.05 8.78
CA GLU A 92 13.97 -0.77 9.43
C GLU A 92 15.46 -0.48 9.67
N SER A 93 16.27 -1.52 9.92
CA SER A 93 17.70 -1.41 10.24
C SER A 93 18.62 -1.64 9.04
N ALA A 94 18.09 -2.19 7.93
CA ALA A 94 18.85 -2.42 6.71
C ALA A 94 19.43 -1.13 6.09
N ASN A 95 20.56 -1.29 5.40
CA ASN A 95 21.20 -0.16 4.73
C ASN A 95 20.27 0.40 3.63
N LYS A 96 20.10 1.73 3.60
CA LYS A 96 19.30 2.41 2.59
C LYS A 96 19.73 2.05 1.16
N THR A 97 21.02 1.88 0.90
CA THR A 97 21.54 1.52 -0.43
C THR A 97 21.11 0.12 -0.85
N GLU A 98 21.02 -0.81 0.10
CA GLU A 98 20.54 -2.16 -0.13
C GLU A 98 19.05 -2.16 -0.49
N ILE A 99 18.21 -1.47 0.29
CA ILE A 99 16.77 -1.31 -0.01
C ILE A 99 16.56 -0.70 -1.41
N ILE A 100 17.33 0.33 -1.74
CA ILE A 100 17.29 0.96 -3.07
C ILE A 100 17.62 -0.05 -4.16
N LYS A 101 18.72 -0.80 -4.01
CA LYS A 101 19.15 -1.80 -4.99
C LYS A 101 18.06 -2.85 -5.21
N ILE A 102 17.56 -3.46 -4.15
CA ILE A 102 16.56 -4.54 -4.22
C ILE A 102 15.26 -4.03 -4.88
N LEU A 103 14.78 -2.86 -4.46
CA LEU A 103 13.52 -2.32 -4.99
C LEU A 103 13.65 -1.84 -6.45
N LYS A 104 14.84 -1.40 -6.90
CA LYS A 104 15.09 -1.10 -8.32
C LYS A 104 15.16 -2.35 -9.19
N GLU A 105 15.69 -3.45 -8.65
CA GLU A 105 15.80 -4.73 -9.36
C GLU A 105 14.43 -5.40 -9.50
N VAL A 106 13.65 -5.42 -8.43
CA VAL A 106 12.37 -6.13 -8.39
C VAL A 106 11.22 -5.24 -8.91
N GLY A 107 11.20 -3.97 -8.51
CA GLY A 107 10.09 -3.06 -8.79
C GLY A 107 10.06 -2.53 -10.22
N THR A 108 8.88 -2.11 -10.68
CA THR A 108 8.77 -1.40 -11.95
C THR A 108 8.81 0.11 -11.68
N LEU A 109 9.92 0.73 -12.06
CA LEU A 109 10.12 2.17 -11.90
C LEU A 109 9.28 2.96 -12.91
N SER A 110 8.84 4.13 -12.46
CA SER A 110 8.10 5.11 -13.26
C SER A 110 8.74 6.47 -13.11
N ARG A 111 8.90 7.17 -14.24
CA ARG A 111 9.26 8.60 -14.28
C ARG A 111 8.04 9.50 -14.47
N ASP A 112 6.86 8.92 -14.62
CA ASP A 112 5.60 9.65 -14.74
C ASP A 112 5.32 10.47 -13.48
N ASN A 113 5.50 11.79 -13.60
CA ASN A 113 5.09 12.76 -12.60
C ASN A 113 3.63 13.19 -12.80
N GLN A 114 2.75 12.23 -13.10
CA GLN A 114 1.32 12.53 -13.22
C GLN A 114 0.82 13.12 -11.90
N LYS A 115 0.18 14.29 -11.99
CA LYS A 115 -0.47 14.91 -10.83
C LYS A 115 -1.49 13.95 -10.23
N ASP A 116 -1.60 14.03 -8.91
CA ASP A 116 -2.66 13.37 -8.16
C ASP A 116 -4.03 13.91 -8.62
N LEU A 117 -5.03 13.02 -8.68
CA LEU A 117 -6.39 13.37 -9.12
C LEU A 117 -7.22 14.01 -8.01
N LEU A 118 -6.83 13.75 -6.76
CA LEU A 118 -7.53 14.17 -5.56
C LEU A 118 -6.55 14.81 -4.59
N THR A 119 -7.05 15.80 -3.87
CA THR A 119 -6.36 16.47 -2.77
C THR A 119 -7.09 16.19 -1.44
N LEU A 120 -6.50 16.62 -0.32
CA LEU A 120 -7.23 16.59 0.96
C LEU A 120 -8.44 17.54 0.96
N SER A 121 -8.39 18.65 0.20
CA SER A 121 -9.54 19.57 0.06
C SER A 121 -10.72 18.87 -0.59
N ASP A 122 -10.47 18.12 -1.67
CA ASP A 122 -11.53 17.35 -2.34
C ASP A 122 -12.22 16.37 -1.39
N LEU A 123 -11.46 15.70 -0.52
CA LEU A 123 -12.05 14.79 0.46
C LEU A 123 -12.81 15.51 1.57
N LEU A 124 -12.39 16.73 1.93
CA LEU A 124 -13.06 17.55 2.93
C LEU A 124 -14.40 18.06 2.40
N GLU A 125 -14.42 18.56 1.16
CA GLU A 125 -15.62 19.00 0.45
C GLU A 125 -16.67 17.88 0.33
N LEU A 126 -16.22 16.64 0.12
CA LEU A 126 -17.09 15.46 0.07
C LEU A 126 -17.47 14.90 1.46
N GLY A 127 -17.02 15.52 2.56
CA GLY A 127 -17.25 15.03 3.92
C GLY A 127 -16.65 13.65 4.19
N ILE A 128 -15.63 13.23 3.44
CA ILE A 128 -14.91 11.95 3.62
C ILE A 128 -13.84 12.08 4.70
N VAL A 129 -13.37 13.30 4.96
CA VAL A 129 -12.48 13.67 6.07
C VAL A 129 -13.03 14.89 6.81
N GLY A 130 -12.53 15.17 8.01
CA GLY A 130 -13.04 16.26 8.86
C GLY A 130 -14.03 15.76 9.93
N GLU A 131 -14.79 16.68 10.50
CA GLU A 131 -15.79 16.38 11.52
C GLU A 131 -16.93 15.52 10.95
N ASN A 132 -17.48 14.61 11.76
CA ASN A 132 -18.56 13.69 11.39
C ASN A 132 -18.32 12.81 10.15
N SER A 133 -17.10 12.80 9.58
CA SER A 133 -16.74 12.07 8.37
C SER A 133 -16.60 10.55 8.54
N LYS A 134 -16.69 10.03 9.77
CA LYS A 134 -16.43 8.61 10.10
C LYS A 134 -17.28 7.66 9.25
N LYS A 135 -18.57 7.98 9.04
CA LYS A 135 -19.50 7.18 8.24
C LYS A 135 -19.08 7.16 6.78
N ASN A 136 -18.92 8.33 6.15
CA ASN A 136 -18.55 8.47 4.74
C ASN A 136 -17.19 7.83 4.46
N LYS A 137 -16.20 8.07 5.33
CA LYS A 137 -14.90 7.42 5.25
C LYS A 137 -14.99 5.90 5.27
N HIS A 138 -15.81 5.34 6.17
CA HIS A 138 -15.99 3.89 6.26
C HIS A 138 -16.64 3.32 5.00
N ILE A 139 -17.67 3.99 4.48
CA ILE A 139 -18.34 3.65 3.21
C ILE A 139 -17.31 3.57 2.08
N ILE A 140 -16.54 4.65 1.88
CA ILE A 140 -15.51 4.72 0.83
C ILE A 140 -14.47 3.62 0.98
N GLN A 141 -13.94 3.43 2.20
CA GLN A 141 -12.93 2.39 2.46
C GLN A 141 -13.45 0.98 2.18
N LYS A 142 -14.70 0.70 2.55
CA LYS A 142 -15.33 -0.60 2.38
C LYS A 142 -15.67 -0.87 0.93
N HIS A 143 -16.42 0.03 0.27
CA HIS A 143 -16.91 -0.18 -1.09
C HIS A 143 -15.77 -0.21 -2.10
N LEU A 144 -14.78 0.67 -1.95
CA LEU A 144 -13.63 0.73 -2.85
C LEU A 144 -12.48 -0.22 -2.44
N CYS A 145 -12.66 -1.04 -1.39
CA CYS A 145 -11.65 -1.98 -0.90
C CYS A 145 -10.27 -1.33 -0.64
N LEU A 146 -10.26 -0.16 0.02
CA LEU A 146 -9.06 0.65 0.25
C LEU A 146 -8.34 0.34 1.56
N GLY A 147 -8.82 -0.66 2.29
CA GLY A 147 -8.33 -0.99 3.63
C GLY A 147 -8.55 0.13 4.65
N HIS A 148 -8.23 -0.16 5.92
CA HIS A 148 -8.25 0.85 6.96
C HIS A 148 -6.98 1.72 6.93
N GLY A 149 -7.10 2.95 7.41
CA GLY A 149 -6.02 3.94 7.41
C GLY A 149 -6.47 5.31 7.87
N ASN A 150 -5.49 6.16 8.20
CA ASN A 150 -5.72 7.58 8.43
C ASN A 150 -6.04 8.31 7.10
N ASN A 151 -6.32 9.60 7.18
CA ASN A 151 -6.75 10.39 6.02
C ASN A 151 -5.67 10.44 4.92
N LYS A 152 -4.38 10.53 5.32
CA LYS A 152 -3.25 10.53 4.38
C LYS A 152 -3.17 9.22 3.59
N LYS A 153 -3.24 8.06 4.26
CA LYS A 153 -3.23 6.74 3.59
C LYS A 153 -4.44 6.53 2.71
N LEU A 154 -5.61 7.04 3.11
CA LEU A 154 -6.81 6.97 2.28
C LEU A 154 -6.60 7.75 0.98
N LEU A 155 -6.18 9.01 1.08
CA LEU A 155 -5.91 9.86 -0.09
C LEU A 155 -4.87 9.22 -1.02
N GLU A 156 -3.76 8.76 -0.45
CA GLU A 156 -2.71 8.09 -1.19
C GLU A 156 -3.23 6.88 -1.99
N ARG A 157 -4.06 6.04 -1.37
CA ARG A 157 -4.63 4.86 -2.04
C ARG A 157 -5.67 5.24 -3.10
N LEU A 158 -6.46 6.28 -2.86
CA LEU A 158 -7.38 6.82 -3.86
C LEU A 158 -6.62 7.27 -5.11
N ASN A 159 -5.56 8.05 -4.93
CA ASN A 159 -4.70 8.51 -6.03
C ASN A 159 -3.95 7.36 -6.70
N TYR A 160 -3.46 6.38 -5.93
CA TYR A 160 -2.81 5.19 -6.45
C TYR A 160 -3.72 4.43 -7.44
N PHE A 161 -4.97 4.19 -7.03
CA PHE A 161 -5.99 3.52 -7.85
C PHE A 161 -6.66 4.43 -8.87
N LYS A 162 -6.23 5.70 -8.99
CA LYS A 162 -6.77 6.70 -9.92
C LYS A 162 -8.29 6.87 -9.78
N ILE A 163 -8.79 6.81 -8.54
CA ILE A 163 -10.19 7.09 -8.22
C ILE A 163 -10.45 8.58 -8.42
N THR A 164 -11.53 8.90 -9.12
CA THR A 164 -11.96 10.27 -9.41
C THR A 164 -12.94 10.80 -8.37
N LYS A 165 -13.05 12.13 -8.27
CA LYS A 165 -14.04 12.80 -7.40
C LYS A 165 -15.47 12.33 -7.67
N ARG A 166 -15.82 12.20 -8.96
CA ARG A 166 -17.12 11.68 -9.42
C ARG A 166 -17.39 10.25 -8.96
N GLU A 167 -16.38 9.38 -8.94
CA GLU A 167 -16.54 8.02 -8.41
C GLU A 167 -16.80 8.03 -6.90
N LEU A 168 -16.17 8.94 -6.16
CA LEU A 168 -16.41 9.10 -4.73
C LEU A 168 -17.84 9.58 -4.45
N GLU A 169 -18.31 10.60 -5.16
CA GLU A 169 -19.68 11.11 -5.05
C GLU A 169 -20.71 9.99 -5.23
N LYS A 170 -20.55 9.19 -6.29
CA LYS A 170 -21.41 8.03 -6.54
C LYS A 170 -21.45 7.08 -5.34
N GLN A 171 -20.31 6.74 -4.75
CA GLN A 171 -20.28 5.84 -3.60
C GLN A 171 -21.00 6.39 -2.36
N LEU A 172 -21.08 7.72 -2.23
CA LEU A 172 -21.77 8.37 -1.12
C LEU A 172 -23.28 8.42 -1.33
N THR A 173 -23.78 8.52 -2.58
CA THR A 173 -25.22 8.58 -2.89
C THR A 173 -25.95 7.24 -2.74
N PHE A 174 -25.25 6.11 -2.83
CA PHE A 174 -25.86 4.78 -2.71
C PHE A 174 -26.13 4.33 -1.25
N ASN A 175 -26.17 5.23 -0.26
CA ASN A 175 -26.36 4.91 1.16
C ASN A 175 -27.34 5.82 1.89
#